data_AF-A0A1G3RA07-F1
#
_entry.id   AF-A0A1G3RA07-F1
#
_cell.length_a   1.000
_cell.length_b   1.000
_cell.length_c   1.000
_cell.angle_alpha   90.00
_cell.angle_beta   90.00
_cell.angle_gamma   90.00
#
_symmetry.space_group_name_H-M   'P 1'
#
loop_
_entity.id
_entity.type
_entity.pdbx_description
1 polymer ?
#
loop_
_entity_poly.entity_id
_entity_poly.type
_entity_poly.pdbx_seq_one_letter_code
_entity_poly.pdbx_strand_id
1 'polypeptide(L)'
;MAEGRSTVLGQESWLLANDQVELAVSVTGGQMAPVSFFRGTPERVQPYYLNHWPGAKTGLPLLDVLRGDFFCLPFGQGHPPHGETANADWSFVGRQTEGDRASLALSLRPKARRGTVRKTIWLLAGHNALYIRHELSGFSGRMCYSHILEVPEQVDELLPVGDGGSAG
;
A
#
# COMPACT_ATOMS: atom_id res chain seq x y z
N MET A 1 13.21 15.55 9.04
CA MET A 1 13.34 14.09 8.84
C MET A 1 13.42 13.84 7.35
N ALA A 2 14.47 13.17 6.87
CA ALA A 2 14.73 13.02 5.44
C ALA A 2 13.73 12.06 4.76
N GLU A 3 13.43 12.31 3.49
CA GLU A 3 12.52 11.49 2.68
C GLU A 3 12.95 10.02 2.62
N GLY A 4 14.25 9.74 2.56
CA GLY A 4 14.85 8.40 2.63
C GLY A 4 14.17 7.36 1.72
N ARG A 5 14.62 7.26 0.46
CA ARG A 5 14.16 6.24 -0.49
C ARG A 5 15.10 5.04 -0.52
N SER A 6 14.57 3.89 -0.92
CA SER A 6 15.34 2.69 -1.20
C SER A 6 14.78 1.98 -2.42
N THR A 7 15.64 1.29 -3.17
CA THR A 7 15.19 0.46 -4.29
C THR A 7 14.68 -0.88 -3.77
N VAL A 8 13.40 -1.18 -4.02
CA VAL A 8 12.73 -2.43 -3.63
C VAL A 8 12.08 -3.04 -4.85
N LEU A 9 12.45 -4.29 -5.17
CA LEU A 9 12.02 -5.00 -6.39
C LEU A 9 12.28 -4.18 -7.66
N GLY A 10 13.42 -3.49 -7.71
CA GLY A 10 13.81 -2.62 -8.83
C GLY A 10 13.05 -1.29 -8.91
N GLN A 11 12.27 -0.92 -7.90
CA GLN A 11 11.49 0.33 -7.87
C GLN A 11 11.86 1.20 -6.67
N GLU A 12 11.99 2.50 -6.91
CA GLU A 12 12.15 3.48 -5.83
C GLU A 12 10.94 3.43 -4.90
N SER A 13 11.21 3.30 -3.60
CA SER A 13 10.20 3.04 -2.60
C SER A 13 10.50 3.73 -1.28
N TRP A 14 9.46 4.06 -0.52
CA TRP A 14 9.56 4.46 0.88
C TRP A 14 9.26 3.27 1.78
N LEU A 15 10.02 3.15 2.86
CA LEU A 15 9.86 2.09 3.86
C LEU A 15 9.06 2.59 5.08
N LEU A 16 8.35 1.68 5.74
CA LEU A 16 7.78 1.89 7.07
C LEU A 16 7.85 0.58 7.83
N ALA A 17 8.25 0.63 9.10
CA ALA A 17 8.47 -0.55 9.92
C ALA A 17 8.15 -0.28 11.39
N ASN A 18 7.77 -1.33 12.10
CA ASN A 18 7.83 -1.46 13.55
C ASN A 18 8.29 -2.88 13.93
N ASP A 19 8.04 -3.30 15.16
CA ASP A 19 8.41 -4.62 15.69
C ASP A 19 7.65 -5.80 15.06
N GLN A 20 6.45 -5.58 14.50
CA GLN A 20 5.58 -6.64 13.98
C GLN A 20 5.36 -6.59 12.47
N VAL A 21 5.57 -5.44 11.85
CA VAL A 21 5.23 -5.20 10.44
C VAL A 21 6.32 -4.38 9.77
N GLU A 22 6.72 -4.81 8.59
CA GLU A 22 7.56 -4.04 7.67
C GLU A 22 6.88 -3.93 6.31
N LEU A 23 6.94 -2.76 5.68
CA LEU A 23 6.35 -2.55 4.36
C LEU A 23 7.15 -1.57 3.50
N ALA A 24 7.00 -1.72 2.19
CA ALA A 24 7.49 -0.78 1.18
C ALA A 24 6.33 -0.23 0.34
N VAL A 25 6.43 1.04 -0.04
CA VAL A 25 5.47 1.73 -0.93
C VAL A 25 6.23 2.31 -2.11
N SER A 26 5.91 1.92 -3.36
CA SER A 26 6.57 2.51 -4.55
C SER A 26 6.28 4.00 -4.66
N VAL A 27 7.25 4.74 -5.22
CA VAL A 27 7.04 6.11 -5.70
C VAL A 27 5.95 6.11 -6.77
N THR A 28 6.15 5.33 -7.82
CA THR A 28 5.18 5.19 -8.92
C THR A 28 3.99 4.34 -8.48
N GLY A 29 2.79 4.88 -8.64
CA GLY A 29 1.52 4.19 -8.33
C GLY A 29 1.23 3.99 -6.85
N GLY A 30 2.17 4.33 -5.95
CA GLY A 30 1.95 4.22 -4.50
C GLY A 30 1.60 2.80 -4.05
N GLN A 31 2.13 1.78 -4.75
CA GLN A 31 1.77 0.38 -4.53
C GLN A 31 2.54 -0.19 -3.35
N MET A 32 1.81 -0.81 -2.42
CA MET A 32 2.30 -1.27 -1.14
C MET A 32 2.63 -2.75 -1.21
N ALA A 33 3.90 -3.08 -1.44
CA ALA A 33 4.48 -4.40 -1.26
C ALA A 33 6.02 -4.32 -1.42
N PRO A 34 6.77 -5.27 -0.86
CA PRO A 34 6.31 -6.34 0.02
C PRO A 34 5.79 -5.80 1.36
N VAL A 35 4.93 -6.59 2.00
CA VAL A 35 4.51 -6.39 3.39
C VAL A 35 4.85 -7.66 4.14
N SER A 36 5.60 -7.55 5.22
CA SER A 36 6.00 -8.66 6.09
C SER A 36 5.31 -8.51 7.44
N PHE A 37 4.69 -9.58 7.92
CA PHE A 37 4.17 -9.71 9.28
C PHE A 37 5.01 -10.73 10.04
N PHE A 38 5.38 -10.44 11.29
CA PHE A 38 6.28 -11.28 12.10
C PHE A 38 5.55 -12.11 13.16
N ARG A 39 4.37 -11.68 13.62
CA ARG A 39 3.51 -12.43 14.57
C ARG A 39 4.22 -12.83 15.86
N GLY A 40 5.10 -11.96 16.38
CA GLY A 40 5.89 -12.22 17.59
C GLY A 40 7.04 -13.21 17.39
N THR A 41 7.36 -13.56 16.14
CA THR A 41 8.43 -14.51 15.77
C THR A 41 9.38 -13.89 14.74
N PRO A 42 10.61 -14.41 14.57
CA PRO A 42 11.47 -13.97 13.47
C PRO A 42 10.98 -14.41 12.07
N GLU A 43 9.96 -15.27 11.99
CA GLU A 43 9.45 -15.80 10.73
C GLU A 43 8.43 -14.85 10.08
N ARG A 44 8.72 -14.41 8.85
CA ARG A 44 7.85 -13.49 8.11
C ARG A 44 6.77 -14.22 7.31
N VAL A 45 5.55 -13.67 7.29
CA VAL A 45 4.51 -14.00 6.31
C VAL A 45 4.30 -12.79 5.42
N GLN A 46 4.23 -13.01 4.11
CA GLN A 46 4.13 -11.97 3.09
C GLN A 46 2.92 -12.25 2.19
N PRO A 47 1.70 -11.88 2.63
CA PRO A 47 0.47 -12.32 1.96
C PRO A 47 0.11 -11.47 0.74
N TYR A 48 0.95 -10.50 0.37
CA TYR A 48 0.65 -9.54 -0.69
C TYR A 48 1.31 -10.00 -1.99
N TYR A 49 0.53 -9.99 -3.06
CA TYR A 49 0.98 -10.30 -4.42
C TYR A 49 2.28 -9.56 -4.78
N LEU A 50 3.20 -10.25 -5.43
CA LEU A 50 4.34 -9.64 -6.12
C LEU A 50 4.29 -10.09 -7.57
N ASN A 51 4.47 -9.15 -8.51
CA ASN A 51 4.55 -9.54 -9.92
C ASN A 51 5.77 -10.45 -10.19
N HIS A 52 5.60 -11.38 -11.13
CA HIS A 52 6.66 -12.35 -11.46
C HIS A 52 7.65 -11.82 -12.52
N TRP A 53 7.49 -10.57 -12.95
CA TRP A 53 8.30 -9.92 -14.00
C TRP A 53 8.96 -8.62 -13.52
N PRO A 54 9.77 -8.65 -12.45
CA PRO A 54 10.39 -7.44 -11.93
C PRO A 54 11.24 -6.73 -13.00
N GLY A 55 11.01 -5.42 -13.18
CA GLY A 55 11.78 -4.59 -14.12
C GLY A 55 11.27 -4.58 -15.57
N ALA A 56 10.20 -5.32 -15.90
CA ALA A 56 9.59 -5.25 -17.22
C ALA A 56 9.08 -3.83 -17.54
N LYS A 57 9.17 -3.44 -18.82
CA LYS A 57 8.63 -2.18 -19.35
C LYS A 57 7.48 -2.48 -20.29
N THR A 58 6.28 -2.43 -19.74
CA THR A 58 5.03 -2.80 -20.43
C THR A 58 4.41 -1.63 -21.19
N GLY A 59 4.90 -0.41 -20.96
CA GLY A 59 4.27 0.83 -21.45
C GLY A 59 3.12 1.32 -20.56
N LEU A 60 2.76 0.56 -19.52
CA LEU A 60 1.77 0.94 -18.51
C LEU A 60 2.45 0.99 -17.12
N PRO A 61 2.69 2.18 -16.54
CA PRO A 61 3.40 2.31 -15.26
C PRO A 61 2.84 1.44 -14.14
N LEU A 62 1.52 1.28 -14.07
CA LEU A 62 0.84 0.35 -13.15
C LEU A 62 1.42 -1.07 -13.19
N LEU A 63 1.64 -1.62 -14.39
CA LEU A 63 2.07 -3.00 -14.59
C LEU A 63 3.58 -3.18 -14.36
N ASP A 64 4.37 -2.13 -14.64
CA ASP A 64 5.82 -2.10 -14.43
C ASP A 64 6.19 -2.20 -12.93
N VAL A 65 5.27 -1.75 -12.06
CA VAL A 65 5.46 -1.73 -10.60
C VAL A 65 4.46 -2.61 -9.85
N LEU A 66 3.69 -3.45 -10.57
CA LEU A 66 2.54 -4.19 -10.05
C LEU A 66 2.87 -5.04 -8.82
N ARG A 67 2.24 -4.72 -7.69
CA ARG A 67 2.40 -5.42 -6.41
C ARG A 67 1.36 -5.00 -5.39
N GLY A 68 0.98 -5.96 -4.53
CA GLY A 68 0.23 -5.74 -3.29
C GLY A 68 -0.98 -4.81 -3.44
N ASP A 69 -1.12 -3.89 -2.49
CA ASP A 69 -2.25 -2.95 -2.44
C ASP A 69 -1.95 -1.61 -3.10
N PHE A 70 -2.88 -1.13 -3.93
CA PHE A 70 -2.85 0.22 -4.47
C PHE A 70 -4.24 0.81 -4.64
N PHE A 71 -4.29 2.13 -4.57
CA PHE A 71 -5.55 2.88 -4.59
C PHE A 71 -5.91 3.29 -6.00
N CYS A 72 -7.12 2.97 -6.44
CA CYS A 72 -7.62 3.29 -7.76
C CYS A 72 -8.54 4.51 -7.70
N LEU A 73 -8.18 5.65 -8.31
CA LEU A 73 -8.99 6.87 -8.29
C LEU A 73 -8.59 7.91 -9.35
N PRO A 74 -9.59 8.57 -9.98
CA PRO A 74 -10.78 7.90 -10.50
C PRO A 74 -10.37 6.93 -11.60
N PHE A 75 -11.11 5.84 -11.77
CA PHE A 75 -10.88 4.88 -12.86
C PHE A 75 -12.14 4.68 -13.70
N GLY A 76 -11.97 4.18 -14.92
CA GLY A 76 -13.05 4.03 -15.91
C GLY A 76 -12.88 4.99 -17.10
N GLN A 77 -14.00 5.34 -17.75
CA GLN A 77 -13.99 6.10 -19.01
C GLN A 77 -13.22 7.43 -18.88
N GLY A 78 -12.24 7.64 -19.74
CA GLY A 78 -11.43 8.86 -19.78
C GLY A 78 -10.27 8.91 -18.78
N HIS A 79 -10.00 7.82 -18.05
CA HIS A 79 -8.90 7.71 -17.10
C HIS A 79 -7.96 6.55 -17.48
N PRO A 80 -6.66 6.62 -17.10
CA PRO A 80 -5.76 5.47 -17.27
C PRO A 80 -6.30 4.24 -16.50
N PRO A 81 -5.89 3.02 -16.86
CA PRO A 81 -6.27 1.82 -16.12
C PRO A 81 -6.03 1.99 -14.62
N HIS A 82 -7.05 1.77 -13.79
CA HIS A 82 -6.99 1.98 -12.34
C HIS A 82 -6.72 3.43 -11.87
N GLY A 83 -6.80 4.42 -12.76
CA GLY A 83 -6.68 5.83 -12.41
C GLY A 83 -5.25 6.32 -12.21
N GLU A 84 -5.08 7.64 -12.13
CA GLU A 84 -3.76 8.26 -12.00
C GLU A 84 -3.07 7.88 -10.68
N THR A 85 -3.83 7.62 -9.61
CA THR A 85 -3.27 7.19 -8.32
C THR A 85 -2.49 5.88 -8.39
N ALA A 86 -2.81 5.00 -9.35
CA ALA A 86 -2.14 3.73 -9.55
C ALA A 86 -1.01 3.78 -10.60
N ASN A 87 -0.85 4.92 -11.30
CA ASN A 87 0.09 5.06 -12.43
C ASN A 87 1.10 6.18 -12.25
N ALA A 88 0.78 7.25 -11.52
CA ALA A 88 1.62 8.42 -11.39
C ALA A 88 2.48 8.37 -10.12
N ASP A 89 3.53 9.19 -10.12
CA ASP A 89 4.43 9.30 -8.97
C ASP A 89 3.75 10.04 -7.82
N TRP A 90 3.83 9.44 -6.64
CA TRP A 90 3.44 10.06 -5.39
C TRP A 90 4.56 10.98 -4.88
N SER A 91 4.20 11.96 -4.07
CA SER A 91 5.12 12.86 -3.40
C SER A 91 5.16 12.54 -1.90
N PHE A 92 6.35 12.45 -1.34
CA PHE A 92 6.54 12.31 0.11
C PHE A 92 6.01 13.55 0.85
N VAL A 93 5.24 13.35 1.91
CA VAL A 93 4.76 14.42 2.79
C VAL A 93 5.47 14.38 4.13
N GLY A 94 5.65 13.19 4.70
CA GLY A 94 6.32 13.05 5.99
C GLY A 94 6.36 11.62 6.51
N ARG A 95 7.28 11.38 7.45
CA ARG A 95 7.37 10.15 8.24
C ARG A 95 7.55 10.56 9.70
N GLN A 96 6.77 9.94 10.59
CA GLN A 96 6.73 10.28 12.01
C GLN A 96 6.61 9.02 12.86
N THR A 97 7.24 9.04 14.03
CA THR A 97 7.01 8.07 15.10
C THR A 97 6.58 8.85 16.34
N GLU A 98 5.38 8.56 16.85
CA GLU A 98 4.78 9.22 18.00
C GLU A 98 4.21 8.16 18.93
N GLY A 99 4.82 7.99 20.11
CA GLY A 99 4.49 6.89 21.02
C GLY A 99 4.56 5.54 20.31
N ASP A 100 3.48 4.78 20.37
CA ASP A 100 3.38 3.45 19.77
C ASP A 100 3.08 3.46 18.27
N ARG A 101 3.03 4.63 17.62
CA ARG A 101 2.62 4.77 16.22
C ARG A 101 3.76 5.21 15.32
N ALA A 102 4.07 4.39 14.32
CA ALA A 102 4.93 4.77 13.18
C ALA A 102 4.06 5.08 11.96
N SER A 103 4.32 6.16 11.23
CA SER A 103 3.48 6.58 10.09
C SER A 103 4.26 7.15 8.91
N LEU A 104 3.68 6.96 7.72
CA LEU A 104 4.14 7.49 6.43
C LEU A 104 2.98 8.21 5.76
N ALA A 105 3.20 9.47 5.36
CA ALA A 105 2.25 10.28 4.62
C ALA A 105 2.78 10.61 3.22
N LEU A 106 1.93 10.43 2.21
CA LEU A 106 2.18 10.67 0.80
C LEU A 106 1.04 11.50 0.19
N SER A 107 1.31 12.20 -0.90
CA SER A 107 0.31 12.98 -1.63
C SER A 107 0.42 12.83 -3.15
N LEU A 108 -0.69 12.99 -3.84
CA LEU A 108 -0.77 13.00 -5.30
C LEU A 108 -1.85 14.00 -5.75
N ARG A 109 -1.56 14.74 -6.82
CA ARG A 109 -2.50 15.68 -7.45
C ARG A 109 -2.79 15.21 -8.89
N PRO A 110 -3.91 14.51 -9.12
CA PRO A 110 -4.23 14.02 -10.46
C PRO A 110 -4.48 15.18 -11.43
N LYS A 111 -4.13 14.98 -12.70
CA LYS A 111 -4.28 15.99 -13.77
C LYS A 111 -5.64 15.90 -14.45
N ALA A 112 -6.13 14.70 -14.73
CA ALA A 112 -7.39 14.46 -15.44
C ALA A 112 -8.59 14.90 -14.60
N ARG A 113 -8.55 14.64 -13.30
CA ARG A 113 -9.52 15.19 -12.35
C ARG A 113 -8.80 15.88 -11.20
N ARG A 114 -8.78 17.21 -11.26
CA ARG A 114 -8.09 18.05 -10.28
C ARG A 114 -8.65 17.82 -8.87
N GLY A 115 -7.74 17.68 -7.93
CA GLY A 115 -7.98 17.41 -6.52
C GLY A 115 -6.66 17.05 -5.84
N THR A 116 -6.71 16.72 -4.56
CA THR A 116 -5.55 16.21 -3.82
C THR A 116 -5.93 14.91 -3.15
N VAL A 117 -5.14 13.87 -3.38
CA VAL A 117 -5.21 12.60 -2.68
C VAL A 117 -4.08 12.57 -1.66
N ARG A 118 -4.41 12.35 -0.40
CA ARG A 118 -3.42 12.05 0.64
C ARG A 118 -3.54 10.59 1.04
N LYS A 119 -2.43 9.85 1.00
CA LYS A 119 -2.31 8.49 1.52
C LYS A 119 -1.55 8.58 2.84
N THR A 120 -2.13 8.07 3.92
CA THR A 120 -1.42 7.90 5.20
C THR A 120 -1.45 6.43 5.57
N ILE A 121 -0.29 5.84 5.79
CA ILE A 121 -0.14 4.48 6.33
C ILE A 121 0.44 4.60 7.73
N TRP A 122 -0.05 3.80 8.66
CA TRP A 122 0.54 3.72 9.99
C TRP A 122 0.49 2.31 10.58
N LEU A 123 1.43 2.07 11.47
CA LEU A 123 1.62 0.84 12.23
C LEU A 123 1.49 1.19 13.71
N LEU A 124 0.92 0.28 14.50
CA LEU A 124 0.85 0.38 15.96
C LEU A 124 1.72 -0.72 16.57
N ALA A 125 2.49 -0.39 17.62
CA ALA A 125 3.34 -1.35 18.32
C ALA A 125 2.55 -2.59 18.77
N GLY A 126 3.12 -3.78 18.60
CA GLY A 126 2.48 -5.05 18.93
C GLY A 126 1.33 -5.49 18.01
N HIS A 127 0.84 -4.64 17.10
CA HIS A 127 -0.21 -5.02 16.16
C HIS A 127 0.38 -5.73 14.95
N ASN A 128 -0.16 -6.89 14.60
CA ASN A 128 0.07 -7.57 13.32
C ASN A 128 -0.90 -7.07 12.24
N ALA A 129 -1.04 -5.74 12.16
CA ALA A 129 -1.93 -5.05 11.26
C ALA A 129 -1.29 -3.74 10.80
N LEU A 130 -1.59 -3.35 9.57
CA LEU A 130 -1.32 -2.02 9.05
C LEU A 130 -2.64 -1.29 8.85
N TYR A 131 -2.59 0.03 8.99
CA TYR A 131 -3.74 0.90 8.77
C TYR A 131 -3.43 1.85 7.63
N ILE A 132 -4.39 2.02 6.73
CA ILE A 132 -4.27 2.92 5.58
C ILE A 132 -5.49 3.84 5.53
N ARG A 133 -5.25 5.12 5.22
CA ARG A 133 -6.28 6.12 5.01
C ARG A 133 -6.01 6.92 3.75
N HIS A 134 -7.06 7.10 2.97
CA HIS A 134 -7.10 8.02 1.84
C HIS A 134 -8.00 9.20 2.16
N GLU A 135 -7.45 10.42 2.07
CA GLU A 135 -8.22 11.66 2.21
C GLU A 135 -8.28 12.34 0.85
N LEU A 136 -9.48 12.60 0.36
CA LEU A 136 -9.74 13.22 -0.95
C LEU A 136 -10.25 14.64 -0.73
N SER A 137 -9.57 15.65 -1.30
CA SER A 137 -9.98 17.05 -1.17
C SER A 137 -9.95 17.79 -2.51
N GLY A 138 -10.88 18.75 -2.67
CA GLY A 138 -10.97 19.57 -3.88
C GLY A 138 -11.47 18.85 -5.13
N PHE A 139 -11.97 17.62 -5.00
CA PHE A 139 -12.61 16.89 -6.09
C PHE A 139 -14.05 17.34 -6.31
N SER A 140 -14.55 17.18 -7.54
CA SER A 140 -15.94 17.41 -7.91
C SER A 140 -16.50 16.29 -8.78
N GLY A 141 -17.82 16.14 -8.76
CA GLY A 141 -18.57 15.15 -9.55
C GLY A 141 -18.45 13.71 -9.02
N ARG A 142 -19.16 12.79 -9.68
CA ARG A 142 -19.14 11.36 -9.34
C ARG A 142 -17.82 10.72 -9.74
N MET A 143 -17.26 9.87 -8.88
CA MET A 143 -16.00 9.17 -9.10
C MET A 143 -16.12 7.73 -8.59
N CYS A 144 -15.48 6.80 -9.29
CA CYS A 144 -15.28 5.44 -8.81
C CYS A 144 -13.94 5.36 -8.07
N TYR A 145 -13.90 4.61 -6.97
CA TYR A 145 -12.67 4.30 -6.25
C TYR A 145 -12.65 2.85 -5.77
N SER A 146 -11.46 2.27 -5.64
CA SER A 146 -11.28 0.92 -5.11
C SER A 146 -9.86 0.70 -4.60
N HIS A 147 -9.68 -0.40 -3.89
CA HIS A 147 -8.39 -1.01 -3.60
C HIS A 147 -8.29 -2.33 -4.36
N ILE A 148 -7.07 -2.76 -4.67
CA ILE A 148 -6.79 -4.06 -5.28
C ILE A 148 -5.96 -4.84 -4.28
N LEU A 149 -6.50 -5.95 -3.79
CA LEU A 149 -5.75 -6.95 -3.04
C LEU A 149 -5.89 -8.28 -3.78
N GLU A 150 -4.83 -9.07 -3.82
CA GLU A 150 -4.93 -10.46 -4.25
C GLU A 150 -5.61 -11.28 -3.15
N VAL A 151 -6.54 -12.13 -3.56
CA VAL A 151 -7.10 -13.19 -2.72
C VAL A 151 -6.50 -14.49 -3.25
N PRO A 152 -5.76 -15.26 -2.43
CA PRO A 152 -5.17 -16.51 -2.89
C PRO A 152 -6.24 -17.48 -3.38
N GLU A 153 -5.95 -18.17 -4.49
CA GLU A 153 -6.87 -19.10 -5.16
C GLU A 153 -7.10 -20.39 -4.34
N GLN A 154 -6.11 -20.80 -3.52
CA GLN A 154 -6.21 -21.94 -2.62
C GLN A 154 -6.51 -21.46 -1.18
N VAL A 155 -7.69 -21.86 -0.69
CA VAL A 155 -8.13 -21.68 0.70
C VAL A 155 -7.79 -22.94 1.50
N ASP A 156 -6.58 -23.48 1.33
CA ASP A 156 -6.14 -24.60 2.15
C ASP A 156 -5.66 -24.03 3.49
N GLU A 157 -6.50 -24.26 4.51
CA GLU A 157 -6.37 -23.84 5.90
C GLU A 157 -6.30 -22.32 6.11
N LEU A 158 -7.47 -21.66 6.06
CA LEU A 158 -7.70 -20.57 7.00
C LEU A 158 -7.31 -21.09 8.38
N LEU A 159 -6.36 -20.42 9.04
CA LEU A 159 -5.98 -20.73 10.43
C LEU A 159 -7.27 -21.00 11.21
N PRO A 160 -7.40 -22.13 11.93
CA PRO A 160 -8.59 -22.40 12.70
C PRO A 160 -8.84 -21.16 13.56
N VAL A 161 -10.05 -20.60 13.43
CA VAL A 161 -10.52 -19.57 14.35
C VAL A 161 -10.37 -20.20 15.72
N GLY A 162 -9.39 -19.75 16.50
CA GLY A 162 -9.11 -20.35 17.79
C GLY A 162 -10.40 -20.41 18.58
N ASP A 163 -10.83 -21.62 18.92
CA ASP A 163 -12.02 -21.85 19.72
C ASP A 163 -11.90 -20.95 20.94
N GLY A 164 -12.79 -19.98 21.04
CA GLY A 164 -12.80 -19.04 22.16
C GLY A 164 -12.84 -19.84 23.45
N GLY A 165 -11.69 -19.97 24.09
CA GLY A 165 -11.56 -20.67 25.36
C GLY A 165 -12.49 -20.00 26.34
N SER A 166 -13.56 -20.69 26.70
CA SER A 166 -14.38 -20.31 27.84
C SER A 166 -13.49 -20.37 29.07
N ALA A 167 -13.25 -19.22 29.69
CA ALA A 167 -12.77 -19.16 31.05
C ALA A 167 -13.79 -19.89 31.93
N GLY A 168 -13.36 -21.03 32.48
CA GLY A 168 -13.99 -21.74 33.59
C GLY A 168 -13.02 -21.79 34.76
#